data_AF-A0A358AC28-F1
#
_entry.id   AF-A0A358AC28-F1
#
_cell.length_a   1.000
_cell.length_b   1.000
_cell.length_c   1.000
_cell.angle_alpha   90.00
_cell.angle_beta   90.00
_cell.angle_gamma   90.00
#
_symmetry.space_group_name_H-M   'P 1'
#
loop_
_entity.id
_entity.type
_entity.pdbx_description
1 polymer ?
#
loop_
_entity_poly.entity_id
_entity_poly.type
_entity_poly.pdbx_seq_one_letter_code
_entity_poly.pdbx_strand_id
1 'polypeptide(L)'
;MKTKICGITNLEDAQAISRLGVDYLGFIIGHPESLRSLSLDEVALITFQIKKDFPNTKLVGVFVDKDLEFVREAVKKCNLDAVQLHGEESVEYCLDLKNDVEVFKAFVVKTQDDVVKADKYRSVVNKILFDAGKGSGRQIDFDLLKNVKVDILAGGLNANNVVEAIEKIKPEIVDLNSCLEMSPGKKDISLVAEVIKKIRAMKNLSIFERTKYDADANGYFGKYGGAYVPELLRPALKKLALAYEEAKQDPAFEKELMGLYQNYSGRPTPLYFAKNLTNKLGGAKIYIKNEGLNLSGAHKINHCLGQVLLAKRMGKKRLIAETGAGQHGLATATVAAKFGMECTVYMGAVDVDRQRPNVFFMEQLGAKVVPVEYGTQRLKDAVMAALQDWIASSEDSYYLLGSVLGPHPYPSMVRDFQNIVGLEVREQLEIQEGRLPDYLVACVGGGSNAIGLFNTFLNNENVKMIGVEAGGNGTEKVGNHATRLQGAGQIGVVEGYKSYFLQDEDGQVQGTHSISAGLDYAGVGPEHALLFERGRVEYKSVTDEEVLSAFQLLAKTEGIISALESAHAVAYAIKLAPTLDKEKIIVINLSGRGDKDLFIVAEKFGGQNWKDYLTSKI
;
A
#
# COMPACT_ATOMS: atom_id res chain seq x y z
N MET A 1 5.46 8.61 -13.96
CA MET A 1 5.67 8.67 -15.43
C MET A 1 4.47 9.35 -16.07
N LYS A 2 4.68 10.31 -16.98
CA LYS A 2 3.60 10.91 -17.78
C LYS A 2 3.40 10.15 -19.08
N THR A 3 2.18 10.13 -19.62
CA THR A 3 1.85 9.38 -20.84
C THR A 3 1.28 10.30 -21.92
N LYS A 4 1.75 10.10 -23.16
CA LYS A 4 1.23 10.75 -24.35
C LYS A 4 0.72 9.67 -25.32
N ILE A 5 -0.50 9.84 -25.83
CA ILE A 5 -1.04 9.00 -26.91
C ILE A 5 -1.16 9.84 -28.18
N CYS A 6 -0.41 9.48 -29.21
CA CYS A 6 -0.33 10.21 -30.47
C CYS A 6 -1.17 9.55 -31.57
N GLY A 7 -1.51 10.31 -32.61
CA GLY A 7 -2.25 9.81 -33.78
C GLY A 7 -3.75 9.68 -33.56
N ILE A 8 -4.34 10.57 -32.77
CA ILE A 8 -5.78 10.63 -32.54
C ILE A 8 -6.47 11.23 -33.78
N THR A 9 -7.51 10.56 -34.29
CA THR A 9 -8.22 10.99 -35.51
C THR A 9 -9.71 11.26 -35.31
N ASN A 10 -10.29 10.86 -34.17
CA ASN A 10 -11.71 10.97 -33.91
C ASN A 10 -11.98 11.28 -32.42
N LEU A 11 -13.17 11.82 -32.15
CA LEU A 11 -13.57 12.24 -30.80
C LEU A 11 -13.79 11.06 -29.85
N GLU A 12 -14.29 9.93 -30.35
CA GLU A 12 -14.59 8.76 -29.53
C GLU A 12 -13.32 8.21 -28.86
N ASP A 13 -12.26 7.99 -29.64
CA ASP A 13 -10.95 7.57 -29.14
C ASP A 13 -10.38 8.61 -28.17
N ALA A 14 -10.46 9.90 -28.52
CA ALA A 14 -9.97 10.98 -27.69
C ALA A 14 -10.62 10.99 -26.29
N GLN A 15 -11.95 10.82 -26.23
CA GLN A 15 -12.69 10.76 -24.97
C GLN A 15 -12.39 9.47 -24.20
N ALA A 16 -12.40 8.32 -24.88
CA ALA A 16 -12.11 7.04 -24.24
C ALA A 16 -10.72 7.02 -23.60
N ILE A 17 -9.70 7.52 -24.31
CA ILE A 17 -8.33 7.61 -23.82
C ILE A 17 -8.20 8.65 -22.70
N SER A 18 -8.90 9.78 -22.79
CA SER A 18 -8.91 10.79 -21.72
C SER A 18 -9.52 10.26 -20.42
N ARG A 19 -10.56 9.42 -20.49
CA ARG A 19 -11.14 8.73 -19.31
C ARG A 19 -10.14 7.80 -18.65
N LEU A 20 -9.20 7.24 -19.40
CA LEU A 20 -8.11 6.45 -18.84
C LEU A 20 -7.07 7.32 -18.11
N GLY A 21 -7.18 8.65 -18.10
CA GLY A 21 -6.33 9.60 -17.37
C GLY A 21 -4.91 9.70 -17.95
N VAL A 22 -4.82 9.78 -19.29
CA VAL A 22 -3.60 10.08 -20.02
C VAL A 22 -3.26 11.57 -19.91
N ASP A 23 -1.97 11.92 -19.82
CA ASP A 23 -1.55 13.32 -19.65
C ASP A 23 -1.62 14.15 -20.94
N TYR A 24 -1.31 13.55 -22.10
CA TYR A 24 -1.27 14.25 -23.40
C TYR A 24 -1.96 13.47 -24.53
N LEU A 25 -2.70 14.18 -25.39
CA LEU A 25 -3.19 13.67 -26.68
C LEU A 25 -2.47 14.36 -27.84
N GLY A 26 -2.01 13.58 -28.82
CA GLY A 26 -1.30 14.07 -30.00
C GLY A 26 -2.13 13.95 -31.29
N PHE A 27 -2.22 15.05 -32.04
CA PHE A 27 -2.94 15.15 -33.30
C PHE A 27 -1.97 15.47 -34.43
N ILE A 28 -1.95 14.68 -35.50
CA ILE A 28 -1.09 14.96 -36.67
C ILE A 28 -1.86 15.91 -37.60
N ILE A 29 -1.30 17.08 -37.88
CA ILE A 29 -2.04 18.16 -38.55
C ILE A 29 -1.41 18.47 -39.91
N GLY A 30 -2.24 18.42 -40.95
CA GLY A 30 -1.87 18.90 -42.28
C GLY A 30 -0.70 18.16 -42.95
N HIS A 31 -0.45 16.88 -42.63
CA HIS A 31 0.60 16.06 -43.23
C HIS A 31 -0.02 14.88 -44.01
N PRO A 32 -0.39 15.07 -45.30
CA PRO A 32 -1.18 14.10 -46.08
C PRO A 32 -0.55 12.71 -46.23
N GLU A 33 0.77 12.59 -46.08
CA GLU A 33 1.49 11.31 -46.14
C GLU A 33 1.23 10.42 -44.91
N SER A 34 0.63 10.96 -43.86
CA SER A 34 0.23 10.19 -42.68
C SER A 34 -1.23 9.77 -42.78
N LEU A 35 -1.46 8.46 -42.65
CA LEU A 35 -2.81 7.88 -42.49
C LEU A 35 -3.56 8.35 -41.22
N ARG A 36 -2.90 9.15 -40.37
CA ARG A 36 -3.44 9.69 -39.12
C ARG A 36 -3.55 11.22 -39.14
N SER A 37 -3.37 11.84 -40.30
CA SER A 37 -3.43 13.30 -40.44
C SER A 37 -4.87 13.79 -40.47
N LEU A 38 -5.13 14.90 -39.79
CA LEU A 38 -6.38 15.64 -39.82
C LEU A 38 -6.16 17.06 -40.37
N SER A 39 -7.25 17.68 -40.81
CA SER A 39 -7.32 19.12 -41.08
C SER A 39 -7.44 19.93 -39.77
N LEU A 40 -7.20 21.24 -39.86
CA LEU A 40 -7.33 22.13 -38.71
C LEU A 40 -8.74 22.16 -38.13
N ASP A 41 -9.77 22.12 -38.98
CA ASP A 41 -11.16 22.17 -38.55
C ASP A 41 -11.56 20.89 -37.81
N GLU A 42 -11.13 19.72 -38.30
CA GLU A 42 -11.38 18.44 -37.64
C GLU A 42 -10.73 18.39 -36.26
N VAL A 43 -9.48 18.85 -36.14
CA VAL A 43 -8.78 18.88 -34.84
C VAL A 43 -9.47 19.87 -33.91
N ALA A 44 -9.82 21.07 -34.36
CA ALA A 44 -10.49 22.07 -33.54
C ALA A 44 -11.81 21.57 -32.93
N LEU A 45 -12.59 20.77 -33.68
CA LEU A 45 -13.82 20.15 -33.18
C LEU A 45 -13.54 19.16 -32.05
N ILE A 46 -12.54 18.30 -32.21
CA ILE A 46 -12.16 17.32 -31.19
C ILE A 46 -11.61 18.02 -29.95
N THR A 47 -10.67 18.95 -30.13
CA THR A 47 -9.98 19.61 -29.02
C THR A 47 -10.91 20.48 -28.19
N PHE A 48 -11.89 21.15 -28.81
CA PHE A 48 -12.92 21.91 -28.12
C PHE A 48 -13.69 21.02 -27.11
N GLN A 49 -14.12 19.83 -27.55
CA GLN A 49 -14.86 18.92 -26.68
C GLN A 49 -13.97 18.31 -25.59
N ILE A 50 -12.72 17.96 -25.90
CA ILE A 50 -11.79 17.41 -24.90
C ILE A 50 -11.42 18.45 -23.84
N LYS A 51 -11.17 19.71 -24.20
CA LYS A 51 -10.91 20.78 -23.22
C LYS A 51 -12.08 20.99 -22.26
N LYS A 52 -13.30 20.82 -22.75
CA LYS A 52 -14.53 20.94 -21.95
C LYS A 52 -14.69 19.76 -20.98
N ASP A 53 -14.56 18.53 -21.47
CA ASP A 53 -14.85 17.32 -20.68
C ASP A 53 -13.66 16.87 -19.81
N PHE A 54 -12.43 17.16 -20.24
CA PHE A 54 -11.18 16.69 -19.65
C PHE A 54 -10.13 17.81 -19.58
N PRO A 55 -10.34 18.86 -18.76
CA PRO A 55 -9.49 20.07 -18.76
C PRO A 55 -8.02 19.80 -18.35
N ASN A 56 -7.74 18.68 -17.70
CA ASN A 56 -6.39 18.29 -17.29
C ASN A 56 -5.59 17.57 -18.39
N THR A 57 -6.23 17.13 -19.48
CA THR A 57 -5.56 16.48 -20.61
C THR A 57 -4.96 17.54 -21.52
N LYS A 58 -3.64 17.53 -21.68
CA LYS A 58 -2.93 18.46 -22.56
C LYS A 58 -3.04 18.04 -24.03
N LEU A 59 -3.15 19.01 -24.92
CA LEU A 59 -3.34 18.80 -26.35
C LEU A 59 -2.08 19.19 -27.12
N VAL A 60 -1.58 18.29 -27.96
CA VAL A 60 -0.33 18.44 -28.70
C VAL A 60 -0.58 18.35 -30.20
N GLY A 61 -0.25 19.40 -30.96
CA GLY A 61 -0.25 19.35 -32.42
C GLY A 61 1.08 18.83 -32.94
N VAL A 62 1.06 17.85 -33.85
CA VAL A 62 2.25 17.26 -34.46
C VAL A 62 2.38 17.74 -35.90
N PHE A 63 3.52 18.35 -36.22
CA PHE A 63 3.81 18.99 -37.50
C PHE A 63 5.09 18.43 -38.11
N VAL A 64 5.17 18.46 -39.44
CA VAL A 64 6.34 18.06 -40.22
C VAL A 64 6.59 19.17 -41.25
N ASP A 65 7.64 19.95 -41.06
CA ASP A 65 8.12 20.97 -42.02
C ASP A 65 7.04 21.95 -42.47
N LYS A 66 6.20 22.39 -41.54
CA LYS A 66 5.19 23.44 -41.79
C LYS A 66 5.77 24.82 -41.60
N ASP A 67 5.19 25.79 -42.29
CA ASP A 67 5.53 27.19 -42.09
C ASP A 67 5.09 27.66 -40.69
N LEU A 68 5.84 28.61 -40.14
CA LEU A 68 5.67 29.06 -38.75
C LEU A 68 4.29 29.68 -38.51
N GLU A 69 3.76 30.39 -39.50
CA GLU A 69 2.45 31.04 -39.42
C GLU A 69 1.31 30.01 -39.39
N PHE A 70 1.41 28.95 -40.20
CA PHE A 70 0.48 27.82 -40.13
C PHE A 70 0.48 27.15 -38.76
N VAL A 71 1.65 26.93 -38.16
CA VAL A 71 1.72 26.33 -36.81
C VAL A 71 1.12 27.26 -35.75
N ARG A 72 1.37 28.57 -35.83
CA ARG A 72 0.76 29.57 -34.95
C ARG A 72 -0.76 29.64 -35.10
N GLU A 73 -1.26 29.58 -36.34
CA GLU A 73 -2.69 29.50 -36.62
C GLU A 73 -3.28 28.25 -35.96
N ALA A 74 -2.64 27.10 -36.12
CA ALA A 74 -3.08 25.84 -35.55
C ALA A 74 -3.15 25.87 -34.02
N VAL A 75 -2.12 26.42 -33.37
CA VAL A 75 -2.08 26.58 -31.90
C VAL A 75 -3.28 27.37 -31.41
N LYS A 76 -3.58 28.50 -32.05
CA LYS A 76 -4.71 29.36 -31.68
C LYS A 76 -6.05 28.69 -31.97
N LYS A 77 -6.23 28.19 -33.20
CA LYS A 77 -7.50 27.65 -33.69
C LYS A 77 -7.91 26.37 -32.97
N CYS A 78 -6.95 25.48 -32.69
CA CYS A 78 -7.19 24.21 -32.04
C CYS A 78 -6.98 24.25 -30.51
N ASN A 79 -6.60 25.42 -29.95
CA ASN A 79 -6.31 25.61 -28.52
C ASN A 79 -5.30 24.58 -27.98
N LEU A 80 -4.16 24.45 -28.68
CA LEU A 80 -3.11 23.49 -28.35
C LEU A 80 -2.26 23.98 -27.17
N ASP A 81 -1.89 23.07 -26.28
CA ASP A 81 -1.01 23.35 -25.14
C ASP A 81 0.47 23.22 -25.50
N ALA A 82 0.78 22.38 -26.49
CA ALA A 82 2.12 22.15 -26.99
C ALA A 82 2.12 21.82 -28.48
N VAL A 83 3.29 21.93 -29.10
CA VAL A 83 3.55 21.52 -30.49
C VAL A 83 4.72 20.55 -30.53
N GLN A 84 4.63 19.54 -31.39
CA GLN A 84 5.66 18.54 -31.63
C GLN A 84 6.14 18.65 -33.08
N LEU A 85 7.40 18.99 -33.24
CA LEU A 85 8.07 19.20 -34.53
C LEU A 85 8.85 17.94 -34.90
N HIS A 86 8.42 17.27 -35.97
CA HIS A 86 8.98 15.99 -36.42
C HIS A 86 9.81 16.09 -37.72
N GLY A 87 9.95 17.29 -38.29
CA GLY A 87 10.71 17.56 -39.51
C GLY A 87 12.16 17.98 -39.27
N GLU A 88 12.69 18.83 -40.14
CA GLU A 88 14.05 19.38 -40.14
C GLU A 88 14.05 20.89 -39.76
N GLU A 89 13.11 21.30 -38.90
CA GLU A 89 12.97 22.69 -38.48
C GLU A 89 14.24 23.24 -37.80
N SER A 90 14.64 24.48 -38.12
CA SER A 90 15.88 25.09 -37.64
C SER A 90 15.82 25.48 -36.16
N VAL A 91 16.98 25.81 -35.58
CA VAL A 91 17.10 26.29 -34.20
C VAL A 91 16.36 27.62 -34.02
N GLU A 92 16.46 28.53 -35.00
CA GLU A 92 15.76 29.81 -35.03
C GLU A 92 14.24 29.62 -35.08
N TYR A 93 13.77 28.71 -35.95
CA TYR A 93 12.34 28.36 -36.03
C TYR A 93 11.82 27.89 -34.67
N CYS A 94 12.56 26.99 -34.02
CA CYS A 94 12.17 26.44 -32.71
C CYS A 94 12.15 27.52 -31.62
N LEU A 95 13.14 28.41 -31.63
CA LEU A 95 13.26 29.51 -30.66
C LEU A 95 12.11 30.51 -30.81
N ASP A 96 11.78 30.88 -32.04
CA ASP A 96 10.68 31.82 -32.32
C ASP A 96 9.34 31.25 -31.85
N LEU A 97 9.11 29.96 -32.09
CA LEU A 97 7.86 29.30 -31.69
C LEU A 97 7.75 29.05 -30.18
N LYS A 98 8.87 28.80 -29.50
CA LYS A 98 8.92 28.57 -28.05
C LYS A 98 8.41 29.75 -27.22
N ASN A 99 8.44 30.96 -27.79
CA ASN A 99 7.88 32.15 -27.14
C ASN A 99 6.33 32.14 -27.13
N ASP A 100 5.70 31.40 -28.04
CA ASP A 100 4.25 31.36 -28.22
C ASP A 100 3.62 30.12 -27.55
N VAL A 101 4.31 28.98 -27.54
CA VAL A 101 3.77 27.68 -27.11
C VAL A 101 4.87 26.72 -26.62
N GLU A 102 4.53 25.69 -25.84
CA GLU A 102 5.49 24.65 -25.45
C GLU A 102 5.93 23.83 -26.69
N VAL A 103 7.24 23.77 -26.97
CA VAL A 103 7.80 23.10 -28.16
C VAL A 103 8.50 21.79 -27.79
N PHE A 104 8.10 20.70 -28.44
CA PHE A 104 8.76 19.39 -28.42
C PHE A 104 9.45 19.17 -29.77
N LYS A 105 10.78 18.94 -29.77
CA LYS A 105 11.51 18.62 -31.00
C LYS A 105 11.87 17.15 -31.05
N ALA A 106 11.42 16.46 -32.10
CA ALA A 106 11.66 15.04 -32.30
C ALA A 106 12.91 14.78 -33.14
N PHE A 107 13.66 13.75 -32.77
CA PHE A 107 14.80 13.23 -33.50
C PHE A 107 14.64 11.73 -33.68
N VAL A 108 14.81 11.27 -34.92
CA VAL A 108 14.88 9.83 -35.22
C VAL A 108 16.28 9.33 -34.91
N VAL A 109 16.40 8.41 -33.95
CA VAL A 109 17.70 7.91 -33.49
C VAL A 109 18.05 6.61 -34.21
N LYS A 110 19.10 6.67 -35.03
CA LYS A 110 19.71 5.48 -35.67
C LYS A 110 21.17 5.30 -35.26
N THR A 111 21.84 6.39 -34.90
CA THR A 111 23.26 6.45 -34.55
C THR A 111 23.50 7.39 -33.37
N GLN A 112 24.68 7.34 -32.75
CA GLN A 112 25.05 8.26 -31.68
C GLN A 112 25.07 9.72 -32.15
N ASP A 113 25.44 9.97 -33.42
CA ASP A 113 25.47 11.31 -34.00
C ASP A 113 24.08 11.96 -34.02
N ASP A 114 23.01 11.17 -34.16
CA ASP A 114 21.63 11.69 -34.13
C ASP A 114 21.25 12.20 -32.74
N VAL A 115 21.80 11.58 -31.69
CA VAL A 115 21.62 12.02 -30.31
C VAL A 115 22.37 13.32 -30.05
N VAL A 116 23.60 13.45 -30.58
CA VAL A 116 24.42 14.66 -30.46
C VAL A 116 23.79 15.85 -31.19
N LYS A 117 23.12 15.62 -32.34
CA LYS A 117 22.38 16.69 -33.04
C LYS A 117 21.32 17.34 -32.15
N ALA A 118 20.68 16.56 -31.28
CA ALA A 118 19.63 17.04 -30.40
C ALA A 118 20.13 18.05 -29.36
N ASP A 119 21.39 17.99 -28.95
CA ASP A 119 21.95 18.90 -27.95
C ASP A 119 21.92 20.37 -28.38
N LYS A 120 22.00 20.65 -29.68
CA LYS A 120 21.87 22.01 -30.24
C LYS A 120 20.50 22.63 -29.97
N TYR A 121 19.48 21.81 -29.75
CA TYR A 121 18.10 22.25 -29.57
C TYR A 121 17.72 22.40 -28.09
N ARG A 122 18.49 21.84 -27.14
CA ARG A 122 18.11 21.79 -25.72
C ARG A 122 17.82 23.14 -25.07
N SER A 123 18.49 24.21 -25.50
CA SER A 123 18.23 25.57 -25.00
C SER A 123 17.02 26.24 -25.67
N VAL A 124 16.66 25.84 -26.89
CA VAL A 124 15.66 26.51 -27.73
C VAL A 124 14.32 25.77 -27.81
N VAL A 125 14.19 24.59 -27.20
CA VAL A 125 12.89 23.89 -27.04
C VAL A 125 12.58 23.60 -25.58
N ASN A 126 11.37 23.11 -25.29
CA ASN A 126 10.97 22.71 -23.94
C ASN A 126 11.28 21.24 -23.66
N LYS A 127 11.18 20.36 -24.67
CA LYS A 127 11.47 18.92 -24.55
C LYS A 127 12.07 18.38 -25.83
N ILE A 128 12.97 17.41 -25.67
CA ILE A 128 13.51 16.60 -26.76
C ILE A 128 12.85 15.22 -26.74
N LEU A 129 12.35 14.82 -27.91
CA LEU A 129 11.74 13.52 -28.16
C LEU A 129 12.69 12.68 -28.99
N PHE A 130 13.01 11.47 -28.51
CA PHE A 130 13.74 10.48 -29.30
C PHE A 130 12.79 9.39 -29.81
N ASP A 131 12.80 9.16 -31.12
CA ASP A 131 11.91 8.23 -31.83
C ASP A 131 12.74 7.18 -32.61
N ALA A 132 12.20 5.97 -32.76
CA ALA A 132 12.78 4.91 -33.60
C ALA A 132 12.52 5.16 -35.12
N GLY A 133 11.61 6.06 -35.47
CA GLY A 133 11.25 6.40 -36.84
C GLY A 133 10.11 5.56 -37.44
N LYS A 134 9.52 6.03 -38.56
CA LYS A 134 8.36 5.40 -39.22
C LYS A 134 8.67 3.96 -39.70
N GLY A 135 7.74 3.03 -39.43
CA GLY A 135 7.55 1.79 -40.21
C GLY A 135 8.54 0.64 -40.00
N SER A 136 9.46 0.72 -39.03
CA SER A 136 10.51 -0.30 -38.89
C SER A 136 10.14 -1.51 -38.02
N GLY A 137 9.17 -1.37 -37.12
CA GLY A 137 8.95 -2.35 -36.04
C GLY A 137 10.16 -2.51 -35.10
N ARG A 138 11.20 -1.67 -35.25
CA ARG A 138 12.44 -1.69 -34.46
C ARG A 138 12.32 -0.70 -33.33
N GLN A 139 12.80 -1.09 -32.16
CA GLN A 139 12.97 -0.20 -31.02
C GLN A 139 14.27 0.60 -31.19
N ILE A 140 14.36 1.76 -30.53
CA ILE A 140 15.65 2.42 -30.35
C ILE A 140 16.57 1.45 -29.60
N ASP A 141 17.81 1.32 -30.06
CA ASP A 141 18.84 0.69 -29.24
C ASP A 141 19.10 1.58 -28.01
N PHE A 142 18.64 1.13 -26.85
CA PHE A 142 18.71 1.90 -25.60
C PHE A 142 20.14 2.23 -25.18
N ASP A 143 21.15 1.49 -25.65
CA ASP A 143 22.55 1.81 -25.36
C ASP A 143 22.98 3.14 -26.00
N LEU A 144 22.35 3.57 -27.11
CA LEU A 144 22.60 4.88 -27.73
C LEU A 144 22.12 6.06 -26.87
N LEU A 145 21.16 5.81 -25.98
CA LEU A 145 20.58 6.81 -25.09
C LEU A 145 21.18 6.77 -23.67
N LYS A 146 22.20 5.93 -23.46
CA LYS A 146 22.87 5.80 -22.17
C LYS A 146 23.55 7.11 -21.78
N ASN A 147 23.27 7.58 -20.56
CA ASN A 147 23.77 8.86 -20.01
C ASN A 147 23.24 10.13 -20.71
N VAL A 148 22.18 10.02 -21.50
CA VAL A 148 21.56 11.17 -22.17
C VAL A 148 20.25 11.50 -21.48
N LYS A 149 19.99 12.78 -21.20
CA LYS A 149 18.67 13.20 -20.69
C LYS A 149 17.63 13.05 -21.80
N VAL A 150 16.68 12.14 -21.60
CA VAL A 150 15.55 11.92 -22.51
C VAL A 150 14.30 12.55 -21.90
N ASP A 151 13.76 13.59 -22.52
CA ASP A 151 12.52 14.20 -22.02
C ASP A 151 11.30 13.37 -22.46
N ILE A 152 11.28 12.95 -23.73
CA ILE A 152 10.21 12.09 -24.29
C ILE A 152 10.83 10.90 -25.02
N LEU A 153 10.36 9.69 -24.72
CA LEU A 153 10.74 8.47 -25.44
C LEU A 153 9.55 7.98 -26.27
N ALA A 154 9.79 7.76 -27.57
CA ALA A 154 8.82 7.25 -28.53
C ALA A 154 9.41 6.07 -29.34
N GLY A 155 8.57 5.42 -30.14
CA GLY A 155 8.98 4.39 -31.09
C GLY A 155 8.78 2.97 -30.57
N GLY A 156 7.76 2.28 -31.10
CA GLY A 156 7.54 0.84 -30.86
C GLY A 156 7.14 0.43 -29.44
N LEU A 157 6.83 1.40 -28.55
CA LEU A 157 6.42 1.12 -27.18
C LEU A 157 5.02 0.49 -27.11
N ASN A 158 4.88 -0.55 -26.29
CA ASN A 158 3.67 -1.32 -26.05
C ASN A 158 3.73 -2.00 -24.66
N ALA A 159 2.72 -2.80 -24.34
CA ALA A 159 2.58 -3.39 -23.02
C ALA A 159 3.72 -4.35 -22.63
N ASN A 160 4.48 -4.88 -23.59
CA ASN A 160 5.54 -5.85 -23.33
C ASN A 160 6.91 -5.19 -23.06
N ASN A 161 7.15 -3.97 -23.55
CA ASN A 161 8.46 -3.33 -23.49
C ASN A 161 8.47 -1.98 -22.74
N VAL A 162 7.31 -1.36 -22.52
CA VAL A 162 7.26 0.02 -22.00
C VAL A 162 7.87 0.13 -20.60
N VAL A 163 7.71 -0.90 -19.76
CA VAL A 163 8.26 -0.93 -18.40
C VAL A 163 9.79 -0.95 -18.45
N GLU A 164 10.36 -1.87 -19.22
CA GLU A 164 11.80 -1.99 -19.40
C GLU A 164 12.40 -0.70 -19.99
N ALA A 165 11.74 -0.12 -20.99
CA ALA A 165 12.14 1.14 -21.60
C ALA A 165 12.17 2.28 -20.57
N ILE A 166 11.14 2.39 -19.73
CA ILE A 166 11.08 3.38 -18.66
C ILE A 166 12.19 3.15 -17.63
N GLU A 167 12.42 1.91 -17.19
CA GLU A 167 13.44 1.60 -16.19
C GLU A 167 14.85 1.92 -16.67
N LYS A 168 15.16 1.59 -17.93
CA LYS A 168 16.48 1.81 -18.54
C LYS A 168 16.75 3.27 -18.86
N ILE A 169 15.78 3.94 -19.49
CA ILE A 169 15.98 5.29 -20.06
C ILE A 169 15.55 6.39 -19.09
N LYS A 170 14.58 6.12 -18.20
CA LYS A 170 13.99 7.08 -17.26
C LYS A 170 13.51 8.39 -17.93
N PRO A 171 12.68 8.33 -18.98
CA PRO A 171 12.16 9.54 -19.63
C PRO A 171 11.18 10.31 -18.73
N GLU A 172 10.91 11.58 -19.02
CA GLU A 172 9.85 12.32 -18.32
C GLU A 172 8.45 11.91 -18.83
N ILE A 173 8.36 11.61 -20.14
CA ILE A 173 7.13 11.24 -20.85
C ILE A 173 7.41 10.03 -21.76
N VAL A 174 6.48 9.08 -21.83
CA VAL A 174 6.45 8.07 -22.89
C VAL A 174 5.36 8.40 -23.91
N ASP A 175 5.72 8.42 -25.20
CA ASP A 175 4.82 8.70 -26.32
C ASP A 175 4.49 7.40 -27.07
N LEU A 176 3.21 7.03 -27.09
CA LEU A 176 2.72 5.79 -27.67
C LEU A 176 1.79 6.06 -28.85
N ASN A 177 1.92 5.29 -29.92
CA ASN A 177 1.14 5.50 -31.14
C ASN A 177 0.69 4.19 -31.80
N SER A 178 1.48 3.65 -32.72
CA SER A 178 1.05 2.62 -33.69
C SER A 178 0.85 1.23 -33.10
N CYS A 179 1.49 0.90 -31.98
CA CYS A 179 1.31 -0.39 -31.32
C CYS A 179 0.00 -0.50 -30.51
N LEU A 180 -0.79 0.58 -30.47
CA LEU A 180 -2.06 0.68 -29.72
C LEU A 180 -3.26 0.88 -30.64
N GLU A 181 -3.17 0.41 -31.88
CA GLU A 181 -4.16 0.64 -32.94
C GLU A 181 -4.73 -0.68 -33.46
N MET A 182 -6.03 -0.69 -33.75
CA MET A 182 -6.66 -1.76 -34.54
C MET A 182 -6.34 -1.59 -36.03
N SER A 183 -6.34 -0.35 -36.48
CA SER A 183 -5.95 0.10 -37.82
C SER A 183 -5.41 1.52 -37.72
N PRO A 184 -4.59 2.00 -38.68
CA PRO A 184 -4.03 3.37 -38.61
C PRO A 184 -5.11 4.42 -38.33
N GLY A 185 -4.93 5.18 -37.25
CA GLY A 185 -5.85 6.24 -36.83
C GLY A 185 -6.99 5.78 -35.93
N LYS A 186 -7.23 4.48 -35.74
CA LYS A 186 -8.24 3.93 -34.84
C LYS A 186 -7.60 3.19 -33.67
N LYS A 187 -7.74 3.73 -32.45
CA LYS A 187 -7.09 3.21 -31.25
C LYS A 187 -7.81 1.97 -30.71
N ASP A 188 -7.04 1.00 -30.24
CA ASP A 188 -7.56 -0.12 -29.45
C ASP A 188 -7.54 0.29 -27.97
N ILE A 189 -8.70 0.65 -27.44
CA ILE A 189 -8.84 1.14 -26.06
C ILE A 189 -8.39 0.09 -25.04
N SER A 190 -8.50 -1.21 -25.35
CA SER A 190 -8.05 -2.28 -24.46
C SER A 190 -6.52 -2.31 -24.37
N LEU A 191 -5.83 -2.18 -25.51
CA LEU A 191 -4.35 -2.09 -25.53
C LEU A 191 -3.85 -0.81 -24.84
N VAL A 192 -4.53 0.32 -25.06
CA VAL A 192 -4.19 1.57 -24.35
C VAL A 192 -4.36 1.36 -22.83
N ALA A 193 -5.49 0.80 -22.39
CA ALA A 193 -5.74 0.55 -20.98
C ALA A 193 -4.71 -0.40 -20.36
N GLU A 194 -4.30 -1.46 -21.05
CA GLU A 194 -3.26 -2.39 -20.58
C GLU A 194 -1.92 -1.68 -20.37
N VAL A 195 -1.49 -0.86 -21.34
CA VAL A 195 -0.24 -0.10 -21.24
C VAL A 195 -0.30 0.91 -20.11
N ILE A 196 -1.36 1.71 -20.03
CA ILE A 196 -1.52 2.71 -18.97
C ILE A 196 -1.53 2.03 -17.60
N LYS A 197 -2.17 0.87 -17.47
CA LYS A 197 -2.13 0.05 -16.25
C LYS A 197 -0.70 -0.35 -15.88
N LYS A 198 0.09 -0.86 -16.83
CA LYS A 198 1.50 -1.23 -16.57
C LYS A 198 2.35 -0.03 -16.17
N ILE A 199 2.22 1.11 -16.86
CA ILE A 199 2.95 2.35 -16.54
C ILE A 199 2.54 2.89 -15.16
N ARG A 200 1.24 2.80 -14.80
CA ARG A 200 0.76 3.24 -13.49
C ARG A 200 1.19 2.33 -12.36
N ALA A 201 1.25 1.02 -12.60
CA ALA A 201 1.86 0.08 -11.66
C ALA A 201 3.34 0.40 -11.39
N MET A 202 4.01 1.14 -12.29
CA MET A 202 5.37 1.67 -12.05
C MET A 202 5.41 3.00 -11.29
N LYS A 203 4.29 3.70 -11.03
CA LYS A 203 4.34 4.78 -10.04
C LYS A 203 4.68 4.08 -8.73
N ASN A 204 5.93 4.19 -8.31
CA ASN A 204 6.43 3.66 -7.04
C ASN A 204 5.49 4.12 -5.92
N LEU A 205 4.52 3.26 -5.58
CA LEU A 205 3.80 3.28 -4.33
C LEU A 205 4.85 2.90 -3.31
N SER A 206 5.61 3.90 -2.86
CA SER A 206 6.60 3.61 -1.85
C SER A 206 5.85 3.29 -0.57
N ILE A 207 6.23 2.19 0.08
CA ILE A 207 5.65 1.86 1.38
C ILE A 207 6.03 2.89 2.46
N PHE A 208 7.03 3.73 2.19
CA PHE A 208 7.54 4.77 3.08
C PHE A 208 6.86 6.15 2.88
N GLU A 209 5.56 6.18 2.54
CA GLU A 209 4.78 7.42 2.43
C GLU A 209 4.77 8.19 3.76
N ARG A 210 5.22 9.44 3.72
CA ARG A 210 5.21 10.35 4.88
C ARG A 210 3.85 11.02 5.06
N THR A 211 3.47 11.23 6.32
CA THR A 211 2.26 11.97 6.68
C THR A 211 2.56 13.11 7.65
N LYS A 212 1.60 14.04 7.83
CA LYS A 212 1.70 15.07 8.88
C LYS A 212 1.66 14.51 10.32
N TYR A 213 1.46 13.20 10.46
CA TYR A 213 1.39 12.50 11.74
C TYR A 213 2.61 11.61 12.01
N ASP A 214 3.65 11.68 11.17
CA ASP A 214 4.87 10.92 11.39
C ASP A 214 5.58 11.32 12.69
N ALA A 215 6.35 10.37 13.22
CA ALA A 215 7.24 10.64 14.35
C ALA A 215 8.33 11.66 13.98
N ASP A 216 8.76 12.43 14.98
CA ASP A 216 9.95 13.25 14.88
C ASP A 216 11.24 12.40 14.84
N ALA A 217 12.40 13.06 14.69
CA ALA A 217 13.70 12.40 14.65
C ALA A 217 14.07 11.63 15.94
N ASN A 218 13.38 11.92 17.06
CA ASN A 218 13.57 11.22 18.34
C ASN A 218 12.54 10.09 18.53
N GLY A 219 11.68 9.84 17.53
CA GLY A 219 10.67 8.80 17.57
C GLY A 219 9.41 9.16 18.33
N TYR A 220 9.12 10.45 18.49
CA TYR A 220 7.89 10.91 19.12
C TYR A 220 6.81 11.28 18.11
N PHE A 221 5.64 10.66 18.26
CA PHE A 221 4.39 11.03 17.61
C PHE A 221 3.70 12.10 18.47
N GLY A 222 4.03 13.37 18.23
CA GLY A 222 3.67 14.44 19.17
C GLY A 222 4.36 14.22 20.52
N LYS A 223 3.60 13.84 21.56
CA LYS A 223 4.16 13.51 22.88
C LYS A 223 4.26 12.00 23.17
N TYR A 224 3.75 11.16 22.27
CA TYR A 224 3.72 9.70 22.41
C TYR A 224 4.93 9.05 21.70
N GLY A 225 5.26 7.81 22.01
CA GLY A 225 6.38 7.09 21.41
C GLY A 225 7.65 7.19 22.24
N GLY A 226 8.78 7.53 21.61
CA GLY A 226 10.11 7.56 22.23
C GLY A 226 10.72 6.17 22.43
N ALA A 227 11.84 6.13 23.16
CA ALA A 227 12.58 4.89 23.45
C ALA A 227 12.96 4.81 24.95
N TYR A 228 12.00 4.43 25.78
CA TYR A 228 12.10 4.31 27.24
C TYR A 228 12.63 2.93 27.66
N VAL A 229 13.85 2.60 27.23
CA VAL A 229 14.48 1.30 27.48
C VAL A 229 15.68 1.41 28.42
N PRO A 230 16.13 0.31 29.06
CA PRO A 230 17.41 0.27 29.75
C PRO A 230 18.57 0.67 28.83
N GLU A 231 19.60 1.30 29.39
CA GLU A 231 20.75 1.80 28.62
C GLU A 231 21.42 0.70 27.78
N LEU A 232 21.40 -0.55 28.27
CA LEU A 232 21.93 -1.73 27.58
C LEU A 232 21.29 -1.98 26.20
N LEU A 233 20.04 -1.58 25.96
CA LEU A 233 19.37 -1.74 24.66
C LEU A 233 19.57 -0.55 23.71
N ARG A 234 20.09 0.57 24.19
CA ARG A 234 20.24 1.80 23.40
C ARG A 234 21.16 1.59 22.19
N PRO A 235 22.32 0.88 22.28
CA PRO A 235 23.15 0.61 21.11
C PRO A 235 22.43 -0.23 20.05
N ALA A 236 21.69 -1.27 20.45
CA ALA A 236 20.96 -2.13 19.53
C ALA A 236 19.85 -1.37 18.79
N LEU A 237 19.08 -0.53 19.51
CA LEU A 237 18.06 0.32 18.90
C LEU A 237 18.64 1.38 17.96
N LYS A 238 19.78 1.99 18.30
CA LYS A 238 20.46 2.94 17.41
C LYS A 238 20.93 2.27 16.10
N LYS A 239 21.53 1.08 16.20
CA LYS A 239 21.92 0.27 15.02
C LYS A 239 20.68 -0.06 14.16
N LEU A 240 19.57 -0.44 14.79
CA LEU A 240 18.30 -0.71 14.10
C LEU A 240 17.73 0.53 13.41
N ALA A 241 17.68 1.67 14.10
CA ALA A 241 17.17 2.93 13.55
C ALA A 241 17.99 3.39 12.33
N LEU A 242 19.32 3.27 12.40
CA LEU A 242 20.19 3.58 11.27
C LEU A 242 19.92 2.64 10.08
N ALA A 243 19.88 1.32 10.32
CA ALA A 243 19.62 0.34 9.26
C ALA A 243 18.25 0.55 8.59
N TYR A 244 17.23 0.93 9.37
CA TYR A 244 15.90 1.26 8.88
C TYR A 244 15.90 2.55 8.05
N GLU A 245 16.58 3.63 8.49
CA GLU A 245 16.67 4.86 7.70
C GLU A 245 17.48 4.68 6.41
N GLU A 246 18.53 3.87 6.42
CA GLU A 246 19.25 3.48 5.20
C GLU A 246 18.36 2.67 4.25
N ALA A 247 17.57 1.72 4.76
CA ALA A 247 16.67 0.91 3.95
C ALA A 247 15.58 1.75 3.25
N LYS A 248 15.08 2.81 3.90
CA LYS A 248 14.12 3.75 3.30
C LYS A 248 14.68 4.50 2.09
N GLN A 249 15.99 4.69 2.06
CA GLN A 249 16.69 5.40 0.99
C GLN A 249 17.23 4.46 -0.09
N ASP A 250 17.08 3.15 0.09
CA ASP A 250 17.64 2.12 -0.78
C ASP A 250 16.55 1.49 -1.67
N PRO A 251 16.50 1.83 -2.98
CA PRO A 251 15.53 1.25 -3.90
C PRO A 251 15.66 -0.27 -4.05
N ALA A 252 16.85 -0.85 -3.79
CA ALA A 252 17.04 -2.29 -3.86
C ALA A 252 16.34 -3.00 -2.71
N PHE A 253 16.32 -2.40 -1.51
CA PHE A 253 15.57 -2.93 -0.36
C PHE A 253 14.07 -2.96 -0.66
N GLU A 254 13.52 -1.85 -1.14
CA GLU A 254 12.09 -1.77 -1.49
C GLU A 254 11.75 -2.75 -2.63
N LYS A 255 12.61 -2.89 -3.64
CA LYS A 255 12.43 -3.87 -4.71
C LYS A 255 12.44 -5.31 -4.20
N GLU A 256 13.36 -5.68 -3.31
CA GLU A 256 13.40 -7.01 -2.70
C GLU A 256 12.14 -7.27 -1.87
N LEU A 257 11.71 -6.30 -1.06
CA LEU A 257 10.50 -6.41 -0.24
C LEU A 257 9.23 -6.53 -1.09
N MET A 258 9.07 -5.71 -2.13
CA MET A 258 7.95 -5.81 -3.07
C MET A 258 7.97 -7.16 -3.81
N GLY A 259 9.14 -7.65 -4.18
CA GLY A 259 9.31 -8.98 -4.76
C GLY A 259 8.84 -10.10 -3.82
N LEU A 260 9.11 -9.98 -2.52
CA LEU A 260 8.62 -10.91 -1.49
C LEU A 260 7.11 -10.79 -1.29
N TYR A 261 6.57 -9.57 -1.24
CA TYR A 261 5.13 -9.35 -1.17
C TYR A 261 4.42 -10.04 -2.32
N GLN A 262 4.87 -9.82 -3.56
CA GLN A 262 4.23 -10.39 -4.74
C GLN A 262 4.38 -11.91 -4.83
N ASN A 263 5.62 -12.40 -4.74
CA ASN A 263 5.93 -13.79 -5.13
C ASN A 263 5.98 -14.77 -3.96
N TYR A 264 6.01 -14.28 -2.72
CA TYR A 264 6.08 -15.13 -1.53
C TYR A 264 4.85 -14.96 -0.63
N SER A 265 4.44 -13.73 -0.32
CA SER A 265 3.25 -13.47 0.49
C SER A 265 1.94 -13.64 -0.29
N GLY A 266 1.97 -13.45 -1.62
CA GLY A 266 0.79 -13.54 -2.49
C GLY A 266 0.03 -12.22 -2.66
N ARG A 267 0.71 -11.08 -2.51
CA ARG A 267 0.14 -9.74 -2.69
C ARG A 267 0.01 -9.36 -4.18
N PRO A 268 -0.95 -8.49 -4.55
CA PRO A 268 -1.91 -7.80 -3.69
C PRO A 268 -3.01 -8.72 -3.18
N THR A 269 -3.43 -8.53 -1.92
CA THR A 269 -4.60 -9.24 -1.39
C THR A 269 -5.88 -8.64 -1.99
N PRO A 270 -6.95 -9.42 -2.20
CA PRO A 270 -8.15 -8.90 -2.83
C PRO A 270 -8.90 -7.89 -1.95
N LEU A 271 -9.47 -6.89 -2.62
CA LEU A 271 -10.51 -6.02 -2.07
C LEU A 271 -11.86 -6.51 -2.61
N TYR A 272 -12.63 -7.17 -1.75
CA TYR A 272 -13.85 -7.90 -2.10
C TYR A 272 -15.10 -7.09 -1.77
N PHE A 273 -16.00 -6.89 -2.75
CA PHE A 273 -17.31 -6.30 -2.50
C PHE A 273 -18.26 -7.33 -1.87
N ALA A 274 -18.56 -7.16 -0.57
CA ALA A 274 -19.44 -8.02 0.22
C ALA A 274 -20.91 -7.73 -0.09
N LYS A 275 -21.37 -8.17 -1.27
CA LYS A 275 -22.68 -7.86 -1.82
C LYS A 275 -23.82 -8.42 -0.97
N ASN A 276 -23.70 -9.63 -0.44
CA ASN A 276 -24.79 -10.26 0.32
C ASN A 276 -24.98 -9.57 1.68
N LEU A 277 -23.87 -9.24 2.35
CA LEU A 277 -23.85 -8.49 3.60
C LEU A 277 -24.36 -7.07 3.39
N THR A 278 -23.92 -6.38 2.32
CA THR A 278 -24.42 -5.06 1.93
C THR A 278 -25.94 -5.09 1.73
N ASN A 279 -26.44 -6.03 0.93
CA ASN A 279 -27.88 -6.17 0.66
C ASN A 279 -28.67 -6.48 1.93
N LYS A 280 -28.13 -7.32 2.81
CA LYS A 280 -28.76 -7.71 4.07
C LYS A 280 -28.89 -6.53 5.05
N LEU A 281 -27.92 -5.63 5.06
CA LEU A 281 -27.92 -4.46 5.95
C LEU A 281 -28.65 -3.25 5.35
N GLY A 282 -28.80 -3.20 4.02
CA GLY A 282 -29.65 -2.21 3.33
C GLY A 282 -29.11 -0.78 3.25
N GLY A 283 -27.86 -0.55 3.66
CA GLY A 283 -27.19 0.76 3.67
C GLY A 283 -25.93 0.80 2.80
N ALA A 284 -24.85 1.38 3.33
CA ALA A 284 -23.58 1.58 2.63
C ALA A 284 -22.99 0.30 2.01
N LYS A 285 -22.26 0.44 0.89
CA LYS A 285 -21.47 -0.61 0.27
C LYS A 285 -20.35 -1.06 1.21
N ILE A 286 -20.23 -2.37 1.42
CA ILE A 286 -19.18 -2.96 2.25
C ILE A 286 -18.14 -3.65 1.38
N TYR A 287 -16.89 -3.22 1.53
CA TYR A 287 -15.72 -3.83 0.95
C TYR A 287 -14.85 -4.46 2.04
N ILE A 288 -14.29 -5.62 1.74
CA ILE A 288 -13.42 -6.38 2.65
C ILE A 288 -12.03 -6.43 2.04
N LYS A 289 -11.06 -5.80 2.70
CA LYS A 289 -9.64 -5.99 2.40
C LYS A 289 -9.18 -7.28 3.09
N ASN A 290 -9.00 -8.36 2.32
CA ASN A 290 -8.83 -9.70 2.88
C ASN A 290 -7.36 -10.07 3.11
N GLU A 291 -6.78 -9.59 4.20
CA GLU A 291 -5.42 -9.92 4.63
C GLU A 291 -5.28 -11.36 5.17
N GLY A 292 -6.40 -12.07 5.36
CA GLY A 292 -6.41 -13.49 5.71
C GLY A 292 -5.90 -14.43 4.60
N LEU A 293 -5.80 -13.93 3.36
CA LEU A 293 -5.25 -14.68 2.22
C LEU A 293 -3.74 -14.54 2.04
N ASN A 294 -3.08 -13.72 2.85
CA ASN A 294 -1.63 -13.68 2.87
C ASN A 294 -1.04 -15.03 3.31
N LEU A 295 0.21 -15.28 2.92
CA LEU A 295 1.03 -16.31 3.57
C LEU A 295 0.98 -16.15 5.09
N SER A 296 0.99 -17.27 5.81
CA SER A 296 0.72 -17.40 7.26
C SER A 296 -0.71 -17.05 7.71
N GLY A 297 -1.56 -16.48 6.85
CA GLY A 297 -2.99 -16.27 7.10
C GLY A 297 -3.36 -14.95 7.79
N ALA A 298 -2.45 -13.97 7.84
CA ALA A 298 -2.72 -12.67 8.45
C ALA A 298 -1.79 -11.56 7.93
N HIS A 299 -2.16 -10.30 8.17
CA HIS A 299 -1.34 -9.10 7.91
C HIS A 299 0.05 -9.12 8.57
N LYS A 300 0.29 -9.99 9.56
CA LYS A 300 1.57 -10.05 10.30
C LYS A 300 2.77 -10.37 9.39
N ILE A 301 2.56 -11.13 8.32
CA ILE A 301 3.65 -11.47 7.40
C ILE A 301 4.27 -10.22 6.75
N ASN A 302 3.50 -9.14 6.54
CA ASN A 302 3.97 -7.92 5.88
C ASN A 302 5.18 -7.32 6.62
N HIS A 303 5.01 -6.99 7.91
CA HIS A 303 6.10 -6.43 8.70
C HIS A 303 7.19 -7.45 9.07
N CYS A 304 6.85 -8.74 9.14
CA CYS A 304 7.86 -9.79 9.34
C CYS A 304 8.84 -9.86 8.15
N LEU A 305 8.35 -9.71 6.92
CA LEU A 305 9.19 -9.66 5.72
C LEU A 305 10.09 -8.41 5.69
N GLY A 306 9.56 -7.24 6.06
CA GLY A 306 10.39 -6.04 6.15
C GLY A 306 11.46 -6.14 7.24
N GLN A 307 11.09 -6.63 8.42
CA GLN A 307 12.01 -6.76 9.55
C GLN A 307 13.07 -7.85 9.35
N VAL A 308 12.74 -8.99 8.73
CA VAL A 308 13.75 -10.04 8.45
C VAL A 308 14.78 -9.56 7.43
N LEU A 309 14.39 -8.73 6.47
CA LEU A 309 15.35 -8.11 5.54
C LEU A 309 16.28 -7.14 6.26
N LEU A 310 15.78 -6.37 7.23
CA LEU A 310 16.62 -5.54 8.09
C LEU A 310 17.56 -6.40 8.95
N ALA A 311 17.06 -7.49 9.56
CA ALA A 311 17.86 -8.41 10.34
C ALA A 311 19.01 -9.01 9.50
N LYS A 312 18.72 -9.45 8.28
CA LYS A 312 19.70 -9.95 7.30
C LYS A 312 20.72 -8.87 6.95
N ARG A 313 20.29 -7.64 6.66
CA ARG A 313 21.17 -6.49 6.35
C ARG A 313 22.10 -6.16 7.53
N MET A 314 21.59 -6.28 8.75
CA MET A 314 22.35 -6.08 9.99
C MET A 314 23.25 -7.27 10.36
N GLY A 315 23.33 -8.31 9.53
CA GLY A 315 24.17 -9.49 9.75
C GLY A 315 23.70 -10.39 10.90
N LYS A 316 22.44 -10.27 11.32
CA LYS A 316 21.87 -11.07 12.41
C LYS A 316 21.64 -12.51 11.94
N LYS A 317 21.74 -13.46 12.87
CA LYS A 317 21.59 -14.89 12.58
C LYS A 317 20.36 -15.51 13.23
N ARG A 318 19.82 -14.82 14.23
CA ARG A 318 18.71 -15.31 15.05
C ARG A 318 17.60 -14.26 15.15
N LEU A 319 16.36 -14.71 15.06
CA LEU A 319 15.16 -13.93 15.32
C LEU A 319 14.59 -14.31 16.69
N ILE A 320 14.26 -13.29 17.48
CA ILE A 320 13.50 -13.41 18.72
C ILE A 320 12.14 -12.77 18.49
N ALA A 321 11.06 -13.40 18.92
CA ALA A 321 9.74 -12.78 18.94
C ALA A 321 8.95 -13.20 20.18
N GLU A 322 7.98 -12.39 20.54
CA GLU A 322 6.89 -12.70 21.47
C GLU A 322 5.65 -13.15 20.70
N THR A 323 4.70 -13.84 21.33
CA THR A 323 3.36 -14.01 20.73
C THR A 323 2.31 -14.33 21.79
N GLY A 324 1.07 -13.91 21.54
CA GLY A 324 -0.12 -14.28 22.32
C GLY A 324 -1.01 -15.21 21.48
N ALA A 325 -1.76 -14.64 20.53
CA ALA A 325 -2.59 -15.41 19.59
C ALA A 325 -1.83 -16.39 18.67
N GLY A 326 -0.50 -16.41 18.69
CA GLY A 326 0.32 -17.30 17.87
C GLY A 326 0.60 -16.80 16.44
N GLN A 327 -0.21 -15.90 15.88
CA GLN A 327 -0.06 -15.43 14.48
C GLN A 327 1.26 -14.70 14.21
N HIS A 328 1.71 -13.86 15.16
CA HIS A 328 2.99 -13.16 15.02
C HIS A 328 4.16 -14.14 15.10
N GLY A 329 4.15 -15.05 16.07
CA GLY A 329 5.12 -16.13 16.17
C GLY A 329 5.16 -17.02 14.92
N LEU A 330 3.99 -17.36 14.35
CA LEU A 330 3.88 -18.14 13.11
C LEU A 330 4.49 -17.41 11.92
N ALA A 331 4.21 -16.11 11.76
CA ALA A 331 4.80 -15.28 10.71
C ALA A 331 6.33 -15.15 10.90
N THR A 332 6.80 -14.97 12.13
CA THR A 332 8.23 -14.90 12.47
C THR A 332 8.94 -16.23 12.15
N ALA A 333 8.38 -17.36 12.56
CA ALA A 333 8.91 -18.69 12.24
C ALA A 333 8.95 -18.94 10.72
N THR A 334 7.92 -18.48 10.00
CA THR A 334 7.84 -18.59 8.53
C THR A 334 8.99 -17.84 7.85
N VAL A 335 9.23 -16.58 8.23
CA VAL A 335 10.32 -15.79 7.65
C VAL A 335 11.69 -16.31 8.10
N ALA A 336 11.85 -16.74 9.35
CA ALA A 336 13.10 -17.34 9.81
C ALA A 336 13.49 -18.56 8.98
N ALA A 337 12.54 -19.48 8.76
CA ALA A 337 12.74 -20.67 7.94
C ALA A 337 13.14 -20.32 6.50
N LYS A 338 12.45 -19.34 5.88
CA LYS A 338 12.77 -18.88 4.52
C LYS A 338 14.20 -18.33 4.40
N PHE A 339 14.63 -17.55 5.39
CA PHE A 339 15.91 -16.85 5.34
C PHE A 339 17.04 -17.62 6.03
N GLY A 340 16.80 -18.86 6.46
CA GLY A 340 17.81 -19.71 7.10
C GLY A 340 18.30 -19.16 8.43
N MET A 341 17.42 -18.48 9.18
CA MET A 341 17.74 -17.90 10.49
C MET A 341 17.20 -18.78 11.61
N GLU A 342 17.92 -18.82 12.74
CA GLU A 342 17.38 -19.41 13.98
C GLU A 342 16.18 -18.60 14.45
N CYS A 343 15.17 -19.25 15.04
CA CYS A 343 13.99 -18.58 15.55
C CYS A 343 13.66 -19.05 16.97
N THR A 344 13.47 -18.11 17.87
CA THR A 344 12.92 -18.37 19.21
C THR A 344 11.70 -17.50 19.44
N VAL A 345 10.58 -18.14 19.75
CA VAL A 345 9.31 -17.48 20.04
C VAL A 345 8.96 -17.68 21.51
N TYR A 346 8.89 -16.59 22.26
CA TYR A 346 8.40 -16.59 23.64
C TYR A 346 6.88 -16.46 23.65
N MET A 347 6.21 -17.30 24.43
CA MET A 347 4.76 -17.35 24.48
C MET A 347 4.32 -17.69 25.91
N GLY A 348 3.33 -16.98 26.45
CA GLY A 348 2.81 -17.27 27.78
C GLY A 348 2.26 -18.70 27.86
N ALA A 349 2.50 -19.42 28.95
CA ALA A 349 2.11 -20.83 29.07
C ALA A 349 0.59 -21.05 28.88
N VAL A 350 -0.24 -20.11 29.33
CA VAL A 350 -1.70 -20.13 29.10
C VAL A 350 -2.02 -19.98 27.60
N ASP A 351 -1.29 -19.12 26.89
CA ASP A 351 -1.51 -18.90 25.46
C ASP A 351 -0.98 -20.06 24.62
N VAL A 352 0.10 -20.74 25.04
CA VAL A 352 0.62 -21.98 24.42
C VAL A 352 -0.46 -23.05 24.37
N ASP A 353 -1.23 -23.21 25.46
CA ASP A 353 -2.34 -24.16 25.54
C ASP A 353 -3.52 -23.71 24.65
N ARG A 354 -3.98 -22.46 24.82
CA ARG A 354 -5.14 -21.92 24.07
C ARG A 354 -4.94 -21.85 22.56
N GLN A 355 -3.70 -21.72 22.10
CA GLN A 355 -3.33 -21.53 20.68
C GLN A 355 -2.42 -22.66 20.18
N ARG A 356 -2.60 -23.87 20.73
CA ARG A 356 -1.83 -25.07 20.37
C ARG A 356 -1.64 -25.29 18.86
N PRO A 357 -2.61 -25.02 17.97
CA PRO A 357 -2.40 -25.18 16.52
C PRO A 357 -1.27 -24.31 15.98
N ASN A 358 -1.15 -23.06 16.42
CA ASN A 358 -0.06 -22.18 15.97
C ASN A 358 1.29 -22.63 16.54
N VAL A 359 1.32 -23.09 17.80
CA VAL A 359 2.54 -23.66 18.41
C VAL A 359 3.06 -24.83 17.60
N PHE A 360 2.18 -25.77 17.24
CA PHE A 360 2.53 -26.91 16.41
C PHE A 360 3.17 -26.47 15.08
N PHE A 361 2.56 -25.53 14.34
CA PHE A 361 3.12 -25.07 13.07
C PHE A 361 4.42 -24.27 13.24
N MET A 362 4.59 -23.50 14.32
CA MET A 362 5.86 -22.84 14.62
C MET A 362 7.00 -23.87 14.76
N GLU A 363 6.76 -24.96 15.48
CA GLU A 363 7.73 -26.05 15.65
C GLU A 363 8.03 -26.75 14.32
N GLN A 364 7.03 -26.99 13.46
CA GLN A 364 7.24 -27.56 12.12
C GLN A 364 8.06 -26.65 11.19
N LEU A 365 8.03 -25.34 11.43
CA LEU A 365 8.87 -24.36 10.73
C LEU A 365 10.28 -24.26 11.33
N GLY A 366 10.61 -25.07 12.34
CA GLY A 366 11.92 -25.11 12.98
C GLY A 366 12.14 -24.05 14.07
N ALA A 367 11.09 -23.32 14.47
CA ALA A 367 11.20 -22.36 15.57
C ALA A 367 11.16 -23.07 16.93
N LYS A 368 11.99 -22.58 17.87
CA LYS A 368 11.92 -22.97 19.27
C LYS A 368 10.83 -22.14 19.97
N VAL A 369 9.75 -22.77 20.40
CA VAL A 369 8.72 -22.12 21.23
C VAL A 369 9.08 -22.27 22.71
N VAL A 370 9.16 -21.16 23.44
CA VAL A 370 9.52 -21.12 24.87
C VAL A 370 8.30 -20.67 25.67
N PRO A 371 7.66 -21.60 26.42
CA PRO A 371 6.59 -21.25 27.34
C PRO A 371 7.10 -20.37 28.49
N VAL A 372 6.40 -19.29 28.78
CA VAL A 372 6.67 -18.41 29.93
C VAL A 372 5.72 -18.75 31.06
N GLU A 373 6.27 -19.30 32.14
CA GLU A 373 5.52 -19.91 33.26
C GLU A 373 5.40 -19.01 34.50
N TYR A 374 5.93 -17.79 34.44
CA TYR A 374 5.83 -16.80 35.51
C TYR A 374 4.88 -15.65 35.14
N GLY A 375 4.52 -14.84 36.14
CA GLY A 375 3.62 -13.71 35.95
C GLY A 375 2.18 -14.15 35.67
N THR A 376 1.51 -13.50 34.73
CA THR A 376 0.15 -13.89 34.31
C THR A 376 0.16 -14.98 33.23
N GLN A 377 1.36 -15.39 32.77
CA GLN A 377 1.60 -16.39 31.75
C GLN A 377 0.92 -16.05 30.42
N ARG A 378 0.92 -14.75 30.06
CA ARG A 378 0.32 -14.22 28.82
C ARG A 378 1.31 -13.37 28.03
N LEU A 379 0.82 -12.70 26.99
CA LEU A 379 1.60 -11.84 26.09
C LEU A 379 2.56 -10.87 26.81
N LYS A 380 2.14 -10.20 27.89
CA LYS A 380 3.02 -9.31 28.68
C LYS A 380 4.28 -10.01 29.15
N ASP A 381 4.15 -11.21 29.72
CA ASP A 381 5.29 -11.96 30.24
C ASP A 381 6.19 -12.48 29.10
N ALA A 382 5.58 -12.84 27.96
CA ALA A 382 6.30 -13.19 26.74
C ALA A 382 7.14 -12.02 26.18
N VAL A 383 6.59 -10.80 26.16
CA VAL A 383 7.34 -9.58 25.79
C VAL A 383 8.55 -9.39 26.72
N MET A 384 8.35 -9.52 28.03
CA MET A 384 9.42 -9.37 29.00
C MET A 384 10.52 -10.42 28.81
N ALA A 385 10.15 -11.68 28.57
CA ALA A 385 11.11 -12.76 28.30
C ALA A 385 11.92 -12.50 27.01
N ALA A 386 11.24 -12.07 25.94
CA ALA A 386 11.88 -11.74 24.67
C ALA A 386 12.84 -10.54 24.80
N LEU A 387 12.47 -9.50 25.55
CA LEU A 387 13.34 -8.36 25.84
C LEU A 387 14.56 -8.77 26.66
N GLN A 388 14.41 -9.63 27.66
CA GLN A 388 15.53 -10.14 28.46
C GLN A 388 16.53 -10.94 27.62
N ASP A 389 16.04 -11.84 26.76
CA ASP A 389 16.89 -12.54 25.79
C ASP A 389 17.60 -11.54 24.87
N TRP A 390 16.85 -10.58 24.33
CA TRP A 390 17.44 -9.61 23.42
C TRP A 390 18.52 -8.75 24.08
N ILE A 391 18.36 -8.36 25.35
CA ILE A 391 19.42 -7.69 26.13
C ILE A 391 20.69 -8.56 26.16
N ALA A 392 20.54 -9.86 26.42
CA ALA A 392 21.66 -10.79 26.54
C ALA A 392 22.30 -11.17 25.20
N SER A 393 21.56 -11.08 24.09
CA SER A 393 21.98 -11.62 22.78
C SER A 393 21.91 -10.62 21.62
N SER A 394 21.79 -9.32 21.90
CA SER A 394 21.54 -8.26 20.89
C SER A 394 22.58 -8.16 19.76
N GLU A 395 23.81 -8.66 19.95
CA GLU A 395 24.83 -8.69 18.89
C GLU A 395 24.53 -9.74 17.81
N ASP A 396 23.98 -10.90 18.17
CA ASP A 396 23.66 -11.98 17.22
C ASP A 396 22.17 -12.06 16.85
N SER A 397 21.30 -11.57 17.74
CA SER A 397 19.85 -11.67 17.62
C SER A 397 19.19 -10.36 17.19
N TYR A 398 18.12 -10.50 16.42
CA TYR A 398 17.18 -9.43 16.09
C TYR A 398 15.85 -9.67 16.81
N TYR A 399 15.35 -8.68 17.56
CA TYR A 399 14.01 -8.75 18.14
C TYR A 399 12.97 -8.28 17.11
N LEU A 400 12.13 -9.22 16.66
CA LEU A 400 11.09 -9.00 15.66
C LEU A 400 9.77 -8.69 16.37
N LEU A 401 9.55 -7.41 16.68
CA LEU A 401 8.39 -6.94 17.42
C LEU A 401 7.10 -7.02 16.58
N GLY A 402 6.01 -7.49 17.21
CA GLY A 402 4.78 -7.92 16.53
C GLY A 402 3.74 -6.88 16.13
N SER A 403 3.96 -5.60 16.40
CA SER A 403 2.98 -4.53 16.14
C SER A 403 3.65 -3.15 16.14
N VAL A 404 2.86 -2.09 15.95
CA VAL A 404 3.30 -0.68 16.08
C VAL A 404 3.42 -0.24 17.55
N LEU A 405 4.08 -1.06 18.34
CA LEU A 405 4.33 -0.88 19.77
C LEU A 405 5.84 -0.78 20.03
N GLY A 406 6.22 -0.62 21.29
CA GLY A 406 7.61 -0.65 21.70
C GLY A 406 8.38 0.63 21.34
N PRO A 407 9.68 0.65 21.70
CA PRO A 407 10.51 1.83 21.52
C PRO A 407 10.71 2.16 20.04
N HIS A 408 10.96 3.43 19.73
CA HIS A 408 11.48 3.82 18.42
C HIS A 408 12.73 2.99 18.06
N PRO A 409 12.84 2.45 16.82
CA PRO A 409 12.04 2.78 15.63
C PRO A 409 10.85 1.87 15.33
N TYR A 410 10.50 0.90 16.20
CA TYR A 410 9.51 -0.13 15.89
C TYR A 410 8.14 0.41 15.43
N PRO A 411 7.52 1.42 16.08
CA PRO A 411 6.22 1.91 15.63
C PRO A 411 6.23 2.43 14.19
N SER A 412 7.19 3.30 13.83
CA SER A 412 7.33 3.84 12.46
C SER A 412 7.67 2.74 11.45
N MET A 413 8.60 1.87 11.81
CA MET A 413 9.07 0.79 10.95
C MET A 413 7.96 -0.22 10.63
N VAL A 414 7.23 -0.69 11.65
CA VAL A 414 6.15 -1.66 11.46
C VAL A 414 4.98 -1.03 10.69
N ARG A 415 4.66 0.24 10.94
CA ARG A 415 3.67 0.99 10.14
C ARG A 415 4.05 0.99 8.67
N ASP A 416 5.28 1.40 8.34
CA ASP A 416 5.72 1.52 6.96
C ASP A 416 5.63 0.17 6.23
N PHE A 417 6.08 -0.92 6.85
CA PHE A 417 5.93 -2.25 6.25
C PHE A 417 4.47 -2.71 6.13
N GLN A 418 3.56 -2.20 6.94
CA GLN A 418 2.12 -2.45 6.83
C GLN A 418 1.39 -1.52 5.86
N ASN A 419 1.99 -0.40 5.46
CA ASN A 419 1.36 0.61 4.61
C ASN A 419 0.93 0.07 3.24
N ILE A 420 1.53 -1.04 2.80
CA ILE A 420 1.12 -1.75 1.58
C ILE A 420 -0.39 -2.07 1.54
N VAL A 421 -1.02 -2.29 2.70
CA VAL A 421 -2.46 -2.56 2.79
C VAL A 421 -3.28 -1.36 2.31
N GLY A 422 -3.00 -0.16 2.83
CA GLY A 422 -3.67 1.07 2.42
C GLY A 422 -3.40 1.46 0.97
N LEU A 423 -2.16 1.26 0.50
CA LEU A 423 -1.75 1.53 -0.88
C LEU A 423 -2.56 0.68 -1.87
N GLU A 424 -2.70 -0.62 -1.59
CA GLU A 424 -3.50 -1.53 -2.40
C GLU A 424 -4.99 -1.17 -2.35
N VAL A 425 -5.54 -0.81 -1.18
CA VAL A 425 -6.95 -0.39 -1.09
C VAL A 425 -7.22 0.84 -1.95
N ARG A 426 -6.31 1.83 -1.93
CA ARG A 426 -6.43 3.03 -2.78
C ARG A 426 -6.46 2.67 -4.25
N GLU A 427 -5.54 1.83 -4.71
CA GLU A 427 -5.48 1.41 -6.12
C GLU A 427 -6.69 0.55 -6.52
N GLN A 428 -7.07 -0.40 -5.66
CA GLN A 428 -8.17 -1.32 -5.94
C GLN A 428 -9.53 -0.63 -5.95
N LEU A 429 -9.77 0.36 -5.07
CA LEU A 429 -11.00 1.16 -5.12
C LEU A 429 -11.05 2.13 -6.29
N GLU A 430 -9.92 2.73 -6.65
CA GLU A 430 -9.86 3.56 -7.86
C GLU A 430 -10.29 2.74 -9.10
N ILE A 431 -9.88 1.48 -9.17
CA ILE A 431 -10.29 0.57 -10.26
C ILE A 431 -11.78 0.17 -10.16
N GLN A 432 -12.27 -0.14 -8.97
CA GLN A 432 -13.61 -0.71 -8.77
C GLN A 432 -14.72 0.33 -8.72
N GLU A 433 -14.43 1.53 -8.19
CA GLU A 433 -15.43 2.56 -7.88
C GLU A 433 -15.03 3.96 -8.42
N GLY A 434 -13.81 4.14 -8.95
CA GLY A 434 -13.34 5.43 -9.48
C GLY A 434 -13.25 6.54 -8.43
N ARG A 435 -13.24 6.18 -7.14
CA ARG A 435 -13.21 7.10 -6.01
C ARG A 435 -12.65 6.43 -4.75
N LEU A 436 -12.26 7.26 -3.79
CA LEU A 436 -11.80 6.85 -2.46
C LEU A 436 -12.94 6.38 -1.55
N PRO A 437 -12.66 5.60 -0.48
CA PRO A 437 -13.69 5.17 0.45
C PRO A 437 -14.19 6.33 1.31
N ASP A 438 -15.42 6.22 1.81
CA ASP A 438 -15.95 7.17 2.80
C ASP A 438 -15.49 6.79 4.23
N TYR A 439 -15.42 5.48 4.51
CA TYR A 439 -15.03 4.92 5.81
C TYR A 439 -14.01 3.79 5.67
N LEU A 440 -13.04 3.78 6.58
CA LEU A 440 -12.07 2.70 6.79
C LEU A 440 -12.25 2.18 8.21
N VAL A 441 -12.39 0.86 8.38
CA VAL A 441 -12.65 0.22 9.69
C VAL A 441 -11.65 -0.91 9.92
N ALA A 442 -10.98 -0.92 11.07
CA ALA A 442 -9.99 -1.94 11.42
C ALA A 442 -9.96 -2.21 12.93
N CYS A 443 -9.64 -3.43 13.34
CA CYS A 443 -9.51 -3.77 14.76
C CYS A 443 -8.18 -3.26 15.34
N VAL A 444 -8.17 -2.86 16.61
CA VAL A 444 -7.01 -2.25 17.27
C VAL A 444 -6.68 -3.00 18.55
N GLY A 445 -5.71 -3.92 18.46
CA GLY A 445 -4.93 -4.41 19.61
C GLY A 445 -3.76 -3.46 19.79
N GLY A 446 -2.56 -3.88 19.37
CA GLY A 446 -1.44 -2.95 19.25
C GLY A 446 -1.56 -1.94 18.09
N GLY A 447 -2.34 -2.25 17.05
CA GLY A 447 -2.71 -1.30 15.97
C GLY A 447 -2.07 -1.50 14.59
N SER A 448 -1.17 -2.47 14.40
CA SER A 448 -0.42 -2.64 13.14
C SER A 448 -1.28 -2.80 11.88
N ASN A 449 -2.33 -3.62 11.92
CA ASN A 449 -3.26 -3.75 10.78
C ASN A 449 -4.04 -2.46 10.49
N ALA A 450 -4.43 -1.74 11.55
CA ALA A 450 -5.26 -0.56 11.44
C ALA A 450 -4.46 0.58 10.82
N ILE A 451 -3.28 0.89 11.36
CA ILE A 451 -2.43 1.91 10.77
C ILE A 451 -1.95 1.56 9.37
N GLY A 452 -1.70 0.27 9.08
CA GLY A 452 -1.39 -0.19 7.73
C GLY A 452 -2.47 0.11 6.70
N LEU A 453 -3.75 0.02 7.10
CA LEU A 453 -4.88 0.44 6.28
C LEU A 453 -5.01 1.97 6.21
N PHE A 454 -4.76 2.66 7.32
CA PHE A 454 -5.06 4.08 7.51
C PHE A 454 -4.01 5.03 6.92
N ASN A 455 -2.73 4.67 6.98
CA ASN A 455 -1.61 5.59 6.76
C ASN A 455 -1.71 6.34 5.41
N THR A 456 -1.99 5.62 4.32
CA THR A 456 -2.21 6.18 2.97
C THR A 456 -3.29 7.27 2.90
N PHE A 457 -4.26 7.27 3.83
CA PHE A 457 -5.43 8.15 3.82
C PHE A 457 -5.38 9.24 4.91
N LEU A 458 -4.35 9.25 5.78
CA LEU A 458 -4.26 10.15 6.93
C LEU A 458 -4.34 11.64 6.54
N ASN A 459 -3.75 12.02 5.39
CA ASN A 459 -3.79 13.41 4.93
C ASN A 459 -5.12 13.80 4.24
N ASN A 460 -6.01 12.85 3.95
CA ASN A 460 -7.29 13.11 3.29
C ASN A 460 -8.43 13.19 4.31
N GLU A 461 -8.86 14.39 4.66
CA GLU A 461 -9.86 14.65 5.71
C GLU A 461 -11.27 14.15 5.35
N ASN A 462 -11.54 13.85 4.07
CA ASN A 462 -12.82 13.28 3.63
C ASN A 462 -12.96 11.80 3.93
N VAL A 463 -11.84 11.08 4.16
CA VAL A 463 -11.86 9.66 4.50
C VAL A 463 -11.89 9.50 6.03
N LYS A 464 -13.02 8.99 6.53
CA LYS A 464 -13.20 8.72 7.96
C LYS A 464 -12.57 7.38 8.33
N MET A 465 -11.94 7.33 9.50
CA MET A 465 -11.21 6.16 9.97
C MET A 465 -11.67 5.76 11.35
N ILE A 466 -11.90 4.46 11.54
CA ILE A 466 -12.46 3.90 12.76
C ILE A 466 -11.62 2.70 13.22
N GLY A 467 -10.96 2.87 14.36
CA GLY A 467 -10.29 1.79 15.08
C GLY A 467 -11.25 1.11 16.06
N VAL A 468 -11.32 -0.23 16.05
CA VAL A 468 -12.23 -0.99 16.92
C VAL A 468 -11.45 -1.79 17.97
N GLU A 469 -11.56 -1.38 19.23
CA GLU A 469 -10.97 -2.03 20.40
C GLU A 469 -11.88 -3.13 20.97
N ALA A 470 -11.33 -4.03 21.78
CA ALA A 470 -12.08 -5.12 22.37
C ALA A 470 -12.83 -4.66 23.64
N GLY A 471 -14.15 -4.64 23.56
CA GLY A 471 -15.04 -4.34 24.67
C GLY A 471 -15.26 -5.51 25.64
N GLY A 472 -14.77 -6.70 25.31
CA GLY A 472 -14.83 -7.89 26.15
C GLY A 472 -16.25 -8.19 26.65
N ASN A 473 -16.39 -8.40 27.96
CA ASN A 473 -17.67 -8.63 28.64
C ASN A 473 -18.38 -7.32 29.05
N GLY A 474 -17.92 -6.18 28.55
CA GLY A 474 -18.40 -4.85 28.92
C GLY A 474 -17.28 -3.98 29.50
N THR A 475 -17.39 -2.67 29.29
CA THR A 475 -16.33 -1.69 29.62
C THR A 475 -16.43 -1.09 31.02
N GLU A 476 -17.42 -1.49 31.82
CA GLU A 476 -17.64 -0.90 33.16
C GLU A 476 -16.70 -1.46 34.24
N LYS A 477 -16.25 -2.71 34.08
CA LYS A 477 -15.42 -3.40 35.08
C LYS A 477 -13.99 -3.53 34.59
N VAL A 478 -13.04 -3.10 35.42
CA VAL A 478 -11.61 -3.35 35.22
C VAL A 478 -11.38 -4.85 35.02
N GLY A 479 -10.50 -5.21 34.08
CA GLY A 479 -10.22 -6.61 33.77
C GLY A 479 -11.18 -7.27 32.79
N ASN A 480 -12.33 -6.67 32.46
CA ASN A 480 -13.33 -7.28 31.59
C ASN A 480 -13.28 -6.84 30.12
N HIS A 481 -12.35 -5.96 29.75
CA HIS A 481 -12.20 -5.45 28.40
C HIS A 481 -10.74 -5.07 28.11
N ALA A 482 -10.46 -4.67 26.87
CA ALA A 482 -9.19 -4.10 26.43
C ALA A 482 -9.43 -2.82 25.61
N THR A 483 -10.27 -1.92 26.14
CA THR A 483 -10.61 -0.62 25.53
C THR A 483 -9.76 0.47 26.19
N ARG A 484 -8.79 1.02 25.45
CA ARG A 484 -7.84 2.01 25.98
C ARG A 484 -8.28 3.43 25.67
N LEU A 485 -8.61 3.70 24.40
CA LEU A 485 -8.78 5.08 23.90
C LEU A 485 -10.19 5.64 24.14
N GLN A 486 -11.22 4.78 24.15
CA GLN A 486 -12.57 5.18 24.59
C GLN A 486 -12.84 4.90 26.07
N GLY A 487 -11.94 4.20 26.75
CA GLY A 487 -12.16 3.65 28.08
C GLY A 487 -11.32 4.34 29.16
N ALA A 488 -10.97 3.57 30.19
CA ALA A 488 -10.19 4.02 31.34
C ALA A 488 -8.68 4.14 31.07
N GLY A 489 -8.26 4.19 29.80
CA GLY A 489 -6.84 4.25 29.46
C GLY A 489 -6.21 5.55 29.94
N GLN A 490 -5.05 5.46 30.57
CA GLN A 490 -4.26 6.59 31.04
C GLN A 490 -2.91 6.65 30.33
N ILE A 491 -2.33 7.83 30.24
CA ILE A 491 -1.00 7.99 29.64
C ILE A 491 0.05 7.40 30.58
N GLY A 492 0.88 6.49 30.05
CA GLY A 492 1.92 5.80 30.81
C GLY A 492 3.12 5.47 29.94
N VAL A 493 4.13 4.84 30.55
CA VAL A 493 5.32 4.31 29.88
C VAL A 493 5.45 2.84 30.24
N VAL A 494 5.22 1.98 29.25
CA VAL A 494 5.25 0.52 29.40
C VAL A 494 5.94 -0.06 28.17
N GLU A 495 6.70 -1.15 28.35
CA GLU A 495 7.35 -1.89 27.24
C GLU A 495 8.20 -1.02 26.30
N GLY A 496 8.80 0.06 26.83
CA GLY A 496 9.75 0.89 26.10
C GLY A 496 9.18 2.13 25.42
N TYR A 497 7.89 2.44 25.57
CA TYR A 497 7.27 3.58 24.87
C TYR A 497 6.17 4.27 25.67
N LYS A 498 5.93 5.55 25.37
CA LYS A 498 4.87 6.36 25.97
C LYS A 498 3.58 6.28 25.14
N SER A 499 2.47 5.89 25.74
CA SER A 499 1.16 5.78 25.08
C SER A 499 0.01 5.72 26.10
N TYR A 500 -1.19 5.38 25.66
CA TYR A 500 -2.31 5.02 26.53
C TYR A 500 -2.23 3.55 26.95
N PHE A 501 -2.44 3.30 28.23
CA PHE A 501 -2.46 1.98 28.85
C PHE A 501 -3.60 1.86 29.86
N LEU A 502 -4.16 0.66 30.01
CA LEU A 502 -5.00 0.31 31.15
C LEU A 502 -4.10 0.07 32.37
N GLN A 503 -4.13 1.00 33.31
CA GLN A 503 -3.31 0.98 34.51
C GLN A 503 -4.10 1.48 35.73
N ASP A 504 -3.70 1.03 36.91
CA ASP A 504 -4.24 1.53 38.17
C ASP A 504 -3.58 2.86 38.60
N GLU A 505 -3.97 3.38 39.77
CA GLU A 505 -3.49 4.65 40.31
C GLU A 505 -1.98 4.63 40.62
N ASP A 506 -1.40 3.45 40.85
CA ASP A 506 0.04 3.24 41.08
C ASP A 506 0.82 3.03 39.78
N GLY A 507 0.15 3.12 38.62
CA GLY A 507 0.75 2.91 37.30
C GLY A 507 1.04 1.44 36.97
N GLN A 508 0.45 0.48 37.70
CA GLN A 508 0.58 -0.93 37.37
C GLN A 508 -0.38 -1.30 36.24
N VAL A 509 0.13 -2.04 35.26
CA VAL A 509 -0.67 -2.53 34.13
C VAL A 509 -1.77 -3.46 34.63
N GLN A 510 -3.02 -3.12 34.34
CA GLN A 510 -4.19 -3.88 34.74
C GLN A 510 -4.41 -5.11 33.85
N GLY A 511 -5.12 -6.10 34.39
CA GLY A 511 -5.61 -7.22 33.59
C GLY A 511 -6.59 -6.76 32.51
N THR A 512 -6.68 -7.55 31.44
CA THR A 512 -7.60 -7.31 30.32
C THR A 512 -8.39 -8.58 30.01
N HIS A 513 -9.45 -8.41 29.22
CA HIS A 513 -10.20 -9.53 28.67
C HIS A 513 -10.67 -9.25 27.24
N SER A 514 -10.53 -10.25 26.39
CA SER A 514 -11.23 -10.38 25.12
C SER A 514 -11.31 -11.86 24.74
N ILE A 515 -12.38 -12.24 24.04
CA ILE A 515 -12.43 -13.54 23.38
C ILE A 515 -11.32 -13.71 22.33
N SER A 516 -10.81 -12.60 21.80
CA SER A 516 -9.74 -12.56 20.80
C SER A 516 -8.38 -12.29 21.46
N ALA A 517 -7.51 -13.29 21.47
CA ALA A 517 -6.17 -13.17 22.07
C ALA A 517 -5.31 -12.06 21.43
N GLY A 518 -5.51 -11.72 20.15
CA GLY A 518 -4.75 -10.66 19.48
C GLY A 518 -5.14 -9.23 19.87
N LEU A 519 -6.29 -9.04 20.53
CA LEU A 519 -6.76 -7.75 21.04
C LEU A 519 -6.71 -7.65 22.57
N ASP A 520 -6.44 -8.76 23.27
CA ASP A 520 -6.29 -8.84 24.72
C ASP A 520 -4.95 -8.24 25.18
N TYR A 521 -4.81 -6.92 25.04
CA TYR A 521 -3.61 -6.17 25.37
C TYR A 521 -3.95 -4.81 25.99
N ALA A 522 -3.21 -4.45 27.05
CA ALA A 522 -3.50 -3.27 27.87
C ALA A 522 -3.07 -1.94 27.24
N GLY A 523 -2.17 -1.96 26.27
CA GLY A 523 -1.64 -0.76 25.61
C GLY A 523 -2.18 -0.53 24.19
N VAL A 524 -1.75 0.56 23.58
CA VAL A 524 -2.01 0.86 22.16
C VAL A 524 -0.81 1.57 21.53
N GLY A 525 -0.61 1.45 20.22
CA GLY A 525 0.50 2.10 19.52
C GLY A 525 0.54 3.63 19.70
N PRO A 526 1.73 4.25 19.77
CA PRO A 526 1.86 5.67 20.07
C PRO A 526 1.31 6.58 18.95
N GLU A 527 1.35 6.13 17.69
CA GLU A 527 0.74 6.86 16.58
C GLU A 527 -0.79 6.85 16.69
N HIS A 528 -1.39 5.73 17.11
CA HIS A 528 -2.83 5.69 17.38
C HIS A 528 -3.23 6.62 18.52
N ALA A 529 -2.39 6.75 19.57
CA ALA A 529 -2.58 7.72 20.65
C ALA A 529 -2.57 9.17 20.12
N LEU A 530 -1.62 9.52 19.25
CA LEU A 530 -1.60 10.82 18.58
C LEU A 530 -2.86 11.04 17.74
N LEU A 531 -3.24 10.06 16.92
CA LEU A 531 -4.38 10.17 16.02
C LEU A 531 -5.71 10.30 16.77
N PHE A 532 -5.83 9.66 17.93
CA PHE A 532 -6.95 9.83 18.85
C PHE A 532 -7.00 11.25 19.42
N GLU A 533 -5.88 11.72 19.98
CA GLU A 533 -5.78 13.07 20.56
C GLU A 533 -6.10 14.17 19.53
N ARG A 534 -5.71 13.96 18.27
CA ARG A 534 -5.98 14.89 17.17
C ARG A 534 -7.39 14.74 16.57
N GLY A 535 -8.18 13.77 17.03
CA GLY A 535 -9.50 13.47 16.46
C GLY A 535 -9.46 13.00 15.00
N ARG A 536 -8.29 12.55 14.51
CA ARG A 536 -8.13 12.13 13.11
C ARG A 536 -8.73 10.74 12.87
N VAL A 537 -8.64 9.87 13.86
CA VAL A 537 -9.22 8.52 13.87
C VAL A 537 -10.17 8.43 15.05
N GLU A 538 -11.38 7.95 14.79
CA GLU A 538 -12.31 7.60 15.86
C GLU A 538 -11.99 6.20 16.36
N TYR A 539 -12.03 6.00 17.68
CA TYR A 539 -11.92 4.67 18.26
C TYR A 539 -13.27 4.28 18.83
N LYS A 540 -13.63 3.00 18.74
CA LYS A 540 -14.90 2.41 19.17
C LYS A 540 -14.61 1.06 19.84
N SER A 541 -15.56 0.50 20.57
CA SER A 541 -15.45 -0.87 21.09
C SER A 541 -16.66 -1.72 20.73
N VAL A 542 -16.45 -3.03 20.71
CA VAL A 542 -17.49 -4.06 20.54
C VAL A 542 -17.29 -5.19 21.55
N THR A 543 -18.38 -5.76 22.05
CA THR A 543 -18.33 -6.85 23.04
C THR A 543 -18.05 -8.20 22.38
N ASP A 544 -17.63 -9.18 23.18
CA ASP A 544 -17.37 -10.54 22.69
C ASP A 544 -18.62 -11.18 22.05
N GLU A 545 -19.82 -10.86 22.53
CA GLU A 545 -21.09 -11.33 21.93
C GLU A 545 -21.35 -10.72 20.55
N GLU A 546 -21.07 -9.42 20.39
CA GLU A 546 -21.17 -8.74 19.09
C GLU A 546 -20.18 -9.35 18.08
N VAL A 547 -18.97 -9.68 18.54
CA VAL A 547 -17.91 -10.29 17.73
C VAL A 547 -18.32 -11.68 17.24
N LEU A 548 -18.83 -12.53 18.14
CA LEU A 548 -19.33 -13.86 17.79
C LEU A 548 -20.49 -13.80 16.78
N SER A 549 -21.39 -12.83 16.96
CA SER A 549 -22.51 -12.59 16.05
C SER A 549 -22.02 -12.14 14.67
N ALA A 550 -21.06 -11.23 14.62
CA ALA A 550 -20.44 -10.73 13.39
C ALA A 550 -19.68 -11.81 12.63
N PHE A 551 -18.91 -12.64 13.35
CA PHE A 551 -18.22 -13.81 12.80
C PHE A 551 -19.22 -14.74 12.09
N GLN A 552 -20.31 -15.11 12.76
CA GLN A 552 -21.33 -15.99 12.16
C GLN A 552 -22.04 -15.32 10.98
N LEU A 553 -22.34 -14.03 11.08
CA LEU A 553 -23.03 -13.30 10.02
C LEU A 553 -22.19 -13.26 8.75
N LEU A 554 -20.90 -12.91 8.88
CA LEU A 554 -19.97 -12.87 7.76
C LEU A 554 -19.81 -14.25 7.12
N ALA A 555 -19.66 -15.30 7.94
CA ALA A 555 -19.58 -16.67 7.46
C ALA A 555 -20.84 -17.09 6.67
N LYS A 556 -22.03 -16.78 7.18
CA LYS A 556 -23.31 -17.15 6.54
C LYS A 556 -23.66 -16.33 5.30
N THR A 557 -23.16 -15.09 5.21
CA THR A 557 -23.51 -14.18 4.10
C THR A 557 -22.49 -14.23 2.98
N GLU A 558 -21.20 -14.31 3.31
CA GLU A 558 -20.12 -14.22 2.33
C GLU A 558 -19.23 -15.47 2.27
N GLY A 559 -19.46 -16.47 3.12
CA GLY A 559 -18.62 -17.67 3.15
C GLY A 559 -17.21 -17.41 3.68
N ILE A 560 -17.00 -16.31 4.41
CA ILE A 560 -15.68 -15.91 4.93
C ILE A 560 -15.61 -16.22 6.42
N ILE A 561 -14.64 -17.06 6.80
CA ILE A 561 -14.29 -17.36 8.19
C ILE A 561 -13.17 -16.40 8.63
N SER A 562 -13.54 -15.30 9.28
CA SER A 562 -12.61 -14.29 9.77
C SER A 562 -11.93 -14.71 11.07
N ALA A 563 -10.72 -14.21 11.34
CA ALA A 563 -10.18 -14.22 12.69
C ALA A 563 -11.10 -13.44 13.65
N LEU A 564 -11.13 -13.83 14.93
CA LEU A 564 -11.94 -13.13 15.94
C LEU A 564 -11.51 -11.67 16.13
N GLU A 565 -10.23 -11.35 15.90
CA GLU A 565 -9.71 -9.98 15.86
C GLU A 565 -10.44 -9.18 14.76
N SER A 566 -10.42 -9.70 13.53
CA SER A 566 -11.05 -9.10 12.36
C SER A 566 -12.57 -8.94 12.54
N ALA A 567 -13.20 -9.91 13.21
CA ALA A 567 -14.64 -9.87 13.49
C ALA A 567 -15.04 -8.67 14.38
N HIS A 568 -14.11 -8.05 15.12
CA HIS A 568 -14.40 -6.80 15.83
C HIS A 568 -14.67 -5.65 14.85
N ALA A 569 -13.83 -5.50 13.81
CA ALA A 569 -14.03 -4.50 12.77
C ALA A 569 -15.34 -4.73 12.02
N VAL A 570 -15.65 -6.00 11.72
CA VAL A 570 -16.91 -6.41 11.07
C VAL A 570 -18.11 -6.09 11.96
N ALA A 571 -18.06 -6.40 13.27
CA ALA A 571 -19.13 -6.12 14.22
C ALA A 571 -19.48 -4.63 14.26
N TYR A 572 -18.47 -3.75 14.27
CA TYR A 572 -18.74 -2.32 14.22
C TYR A 572 -19.30 -1.88 12.86
N ALA A 573 -18.75 -2.39 11.75
CA ALA A 573 -19.22 -2.06 10.41
C ALA A 573 -20.69 -2.49 10.19
N ILE A 574 -21.13 -3.60 10.78
CA ILE A 574 -22.52 -4.05 10.75
C ILE A 574 -23.46 -3.03 11.41
N LYS A 575 -23.01 -2.37 12.49
CA LYS A 575 -23.77 -1.29 13.15
C LYS A 575 -23.79 0.00 12.33
N LEU A 576 -22.66 0.32 11.67
CA LEU A 576 -22.48 1.55 10.92
C LEU A 576 -23.17 1.55 9.55
N ALA A 577 -23.05 0.46 8.78
CA ALA A 577 -23.54 0.41 7.42
C ALA A 577 -25.03 0.80 7.24
N PRO A 578 -25.99 0.34 8.06
CA PRO A 578 -27.40 0.71 7.90
C PRO A 578 -27.70 2.17 8.24
N THR A 579 -26.80 2.89 8.91
CA THR A 579 -26.99 4.31 9.26
C THR A 579 -26.49 5.26 8.17
N LEU A 580 -25.99 4.73 7.05
CA LEU A 580 -25.37 5.49 5.97
C LEU A 580 -26.10 5.28 4.64
N ASP A 581 -26.00 6.27 3.75
CA ASP A 581 -26.55 6.18 2.41
C ASP A 581 -25.93 5.03 1.60
N LYS A 582 -26.72 4.43 0.72
CA LYS A 582 -26.32 3.27 -0.11
C LYS A 582 -25.11 3.53 -1.01
N GLU A 583 -24.86 4.79 -1.37
CA GLU A 583 -23.71 5.18 -2.18
C GLU A 583 -22.41 5.21 -1.38
N LYS A 584 -22.47 5.30 -0.04
CA LYS A 584 -21.27 5.37 0.82
C LYS A 584 -20.50 4.05 0.78
N ILE A 585 -19.17 4.15 0.86
CA ILE A 585 -18.26 3.00 0.83
C ILE A 585 -17.57 2.83 2.18
N ILE A 586 -17.73 1.65 2.77
CA ILE A 586 -16.99 1.19 3.95
C ILE A 586 -15.98 0.13 3.50
N VAL A 587 -14.70 0.32 3.81
CA VAL A 587 -13.68 -0.73 3.70
C VAL A 587 -13.35 -1.26 5.09
N ILE A 588 -13.49 -2.57 5.26
CA ILE A 588 -13.14 -3.30 6.48
C ILE A 588 -11.81 -4.01 6.24
N ASN A 589 -10.82 -3.81 7.11
CA ASN A 589 -9.62 -4.63 7.10
C ASN A 589 -9.87 -5.96 7.80
N LEU A 590 -10.00 -7.04 7.03
CA LEU A 590 -10.07 -8.40 7.55
C LEU A 590 -8.65 -8.91 7.75
N SER A 591 -8.09 -8.52 8.90
CA SER A 591 -6.68 -8.63 9.26
C SER A 591 -6.10 -10.06 9.27
N GLY A 592 -6.94 -11.09 9.26
CA GLY A 592 -6.54 -12.49 9.29
C GLY A 592 -7.73 -13.45 9.20
N ARG A 593 -7.43 -14.72 8.90
CA ARG A 593 -8.40 -15.84 8.78
C ARG A 593 -8.63 -16.57 10.11
N GLY A 594 -9.81 -17.16 10.27
CA GLY A 594 -10.28 -17.71 11.55
C GLY A 594 -9.90 -19.15 11.85
N ASP A 595 -9.06 -19.81 11.06
CA ASP A 595 -8.66 -21.21 11.28
C ASP A 595 -8.06 -21.43 12.68
N LYS A 596 -7.26 -20.46 13.17
CA LYS A 596 -6.68 -20.51 14.52
C LYS A 596 -7.73 -20.46 15.63
N ASP A 597 -8.89 -19.88 15.36
CA ASP A 597 -9.95 -19.64 16.33
C ASP A 597 -10.95 -20.80 16.35
N LEU A 598 -10.73 -21.86 15.56
CA LEU A 598 -11.63 -23.02 15.46
C LEU A 598 -12.02 -23.57 16.83
N PHE A 599 -11.07 -23.81 17.73
CA PHE A 599 -11.36 -24.40 19.03
C PHE A 599 -12.14 -23.46 19.95
N ILE A 600 -11.83 -22.16 19.92
CA ILE A 600 -12.55 -21.14 20.68
C ILE A 600 -14.01 -21.05 20.20
N VAL A 601 -14.19 -20.98 18.88
CA VAL A 601 -15.49 -20.83 18.23
C VAL A 601 -16.32 -22.12 18.37
N ALA A 602 -15.69 -23.28 18.28
CA ALA A 602 -16.37 -24.56 18.39
C ALA A 602 -16.81 -24.89 19.82
N GLU A 603 -16.12 -24.37 20.85
CA GLU A 603 -16.64 -24.40 22.22
C GLU A 603 -17.98 -23.65 22.33
N LYS A 604 -18.10 -22.51 21.63
CA LYS A 604 -19.31 -21.67 21.65
C LYS A 604 -20.43 -22.20 20.75
N PHE A 605 -20.11 -22.81 19.61
CA PHE A 605 -21.11 -23.18 18.59
C PHE A 605 -21.24 -24.68 18.29
N GLY A 606 -20.24 -25.50 18.63
CA GLY A 606 -20.16 -26.90 18.19
C GLY A 606 -21.07 -27.88 18.92
N GLY A 607 -21.57 -27.52 20.11
CA GLY A 607 -22.46 -28.37 20.91
C GLY A 607 -21.82 -29.70 21.32
N GLN A 608 -22.64 -30.70 21.65
CA GLN A 608 -22.16 -32.00 22.15
C GLN A 608 -21.45 -32.81 21.06
N ASN A 609 -21.98 -32.83 19.83
CA ASN A 609 -21.41 -33.61 18.72
C ASN A 609 -19.94 -33.24 18.43
N TRP A 610 -19.59 -31.96 18.53
CA TRP A 610 -18.20 -31.52 18.34
C TRP A 610 -17.29 -31.99 19.49
N LYS A 611 -17.79 -31.95 20.73
CA LYS A 611 -17.05 -32.46 21.90
C LYS A 611 -16.80 -33.96 21.77
N ASP A 612 -17.80 -34.71 21.32
CA ASP A 612 -17.69 -36.16 21.08
C ASP A 612 -16.68 -36.45 19.96
N TYR A 613 -16.69 -35.65 18.89
CA TYR A 613 -15.68 -35.74 17.84
C TYR A 613 -14.27 -35.53 18.38
N LEU A 614 -14.02 -34.44 19.13
CA LEU A 614 -12.69 -34.19 19.69
C LEU A 614 -12.25 -35.32 20.64
N THR A 615 -13.16 -35.81 21.47
CA THR A 615 -12.89 -36.95 22.36
C THR A 615 -12.53 -38.20 21.57
N SER A 616 -13.12 -38.43 20.39
CA SER A 616 -12.79 -39.57 19.53
C SER A 616 -11.43 -39.49 18.81
N LYS A 617 -10.74 -38.35 18.89
CA LYS A 617 -9.43 -38.12 18.24
C LYS A 617 -8.25 -38.14 19.22
N ILE A 618 -8.54 -38.18 20.52
CA ILE A 618 -7.59 -38.42 21.61
C ILE A 618 -7.54 -39.94 21.81
#